data_AF-T0ZXQ7-F1
#
_entry.id   AF-T0ZXQ7-F1
#
_cell.length_a   1.000
_cell.length_b   1.000
_cell.length_c   1.000
_cell.angle_alpha   90.00
_cell.angle_beta   90.00
_cell.angle_gamma   90.00
#
_symmetry.space_group_name_H-M   'P 1'
#
loop_
_entity.id
_entity.type
_entity.pdbx_description
1 polymer ?
#
loop_
_entity_poly.entity_id
_entity_poly.type
_entity_poly.pdbx_seq_one_letter_code
_entity_poly.pdbx_strand_id
1 'polypeptide(L)'
;MSFGSISAAAFYVIAGTNATEIVAISPAETAGTVNVTVTTPSGASTITISDHFTYEGPPTIASITPPSAKGGPVTITGQNFTGTTSVSFNGTPTGD
;
A
#
# COMPACT_ATOMS: atom_id res chain seq x y z
N MET A 1 -13.71 3.40 -12.46
CA MET A 1 -13.31 2.33 -11.52
C MET A 1 -13.10 2.94 -10.14
N SER A 2 -13.31 2.16 -9.08
CA SER A 2 -13.17 2.61 -7.68
C SER A 2 -12.37 1.60 -6.85
N PHE A 3 -11.77 2.11 -5.78
CA PHE A 3 -11.16 1.36 -4.68
C PHE A 3 -12.05 1.63 -3.47
N GLY A 4 -12.80 0.64 -3.01
CA GLY A 4 -13.85 0.85 -2.01
C GLY A 4 -14.87 1.88 -2.47
N SER A 5 -14.99 2.98 -1.73
CA SER A 5 -15.92 4.07 -2.04
C SER A 5 -15.27 5.25 -2.76
N ILE A 6 -13.94 5.24 -2.99
CA ILE A 6 -13.24 6.33 -3.66
C ILE A 6 -12.84 5.93 -5.09
N SER A 7 -13.07 6.84 -6.03
CA SER A 7 -12.66 6.65 -7.42
C SER A 7 -11.13 6.60 -7.56
N ALA A 8 -10.64 5.80 -8.52
CA ALA A 8 -9.22 5.82 -8.88
C ALA A 8 -8.75 7.24 -9.22
N ALA A 9 -7.53 7.61 -8.79
CA ALA A 9 -6.98 8.94 -9.05
C ALA A 9 -6.73 9.17 -10.55
N ALA A 10 -6.32 8.12 -11.26
CA ALA A 10 -6.26 8.03 -12.70
C ALA A 10 -6.26 6.56 -13.12
N PHE A 11 -6.61 6.28 -14.37
CA PHE A 11 -6.41 4.95 -14.98
C PHE A 11 -6.28 5.06 -16.49
N TYR A 12 -5.68 4.05 -17.10
CA TYR A 12 -5.73 3.83 -18.54
C TYR A 12 -5.87 2.34 -18.85
N VAL A 13 -6.53 2.05 -19.97
CA VAL A 13 -6.69 0.69 -20.49
C VAL A 13 -5.54 0.41 -21.45
N ILE A 14 -4.83 -0.71 -21.27
CA ILE A 14 -3.79 -1.13 -22.21
C ILE A 14 -4.51 -1.61 -23.48
N ALA A 15 -4.33 -0.88 -24.58
CA ALA A 15 -5.20 -0.97 -25.75
C ALA A 15 -5.01 -2.26 -26.58
N GLY A 16 -6.13 -2.75 -27.12
CA GLY A 16 -6.27 -3.86 -28.06
C GLY A 16 -7.77 -4.14 -28.30
N THR A 17 -8.12 -4.90 -29.34
CA THR A 17 -9.53 -5.30 -29.60
C THR A 17 -10.13 -6.21 -28.52
N ASN A 18 -9.33 -6.62 -27.53
CA ASN A 18 -9.71 -7.36 -26.34
C ASN A 18 -8.81 -6.92 -25.18
N ALA A 19 -8.89 -5.65 -24.78
CA ALA A 19 -8.08 -5.16 -23.66
C ALA A 19 -8.42 -5.93 -22.38
N THR A 20 -7.42 -6.62 -21.81
CA THR A 20 -7.54 -7.41 -20.57
C THR A 20 -6.78 -6.78 -19.41
N GLU A 21 -6.15 -5.63 -19.61
CA GLU A 21 -5.27 -4.99 -18.63
C GLU A 21 -5.62 -3.51 -18.44
N ILE A 22 -5.67 -3.10 -17.17
CA ILE A 22 -5.90 -1.73 -16.74
C ILE A 22 -4.78 -1.37 -15.78
N VAL A 23 -4.13 -0.23 -16.01
CA VAL A 23 -3.22 0.37 -15.05
C VAL A 23 -3.96 1.52 -14.38
N ALA A 24 -3.98 1.52 -13.04
CA ALA A 24 -4.67 2.51 -12.23
C ALA A 24 -3.76 3.04 -11.14
N ILE A 25 -3.94 4.32 -10.80
CA ILE A 25 -3.37 4.95 -9.62
C ILE A 25 -4.41 4.84 -8.51
N SER A 26 -4.12 4.06 -7.47
CA SER A 26 -4.98 3.97 -6.30
C SER A 26 -5.05 5.33 -5.59
N PRO A 27 -6.25 5.76 -5.16
CA PRO A 27 -6.38 6.98 -4.36
C PRO A 27 -5.78 6.76 -2.97
N ALA A 28 -5.45 7.84 -2.27
CA ALA A 28 -5.05 7.76 -0.87
C ALA A 28 -6.27 7.40 0.00
N GLU A 29 -6.16 6.31 0.77
CA GLU A 29 -7.17 5.86 1.72
C GLU A 29 -6.52 5.45 3.05
N THR A 30 -7.34 5.26 4.08
CA THR A 30 -6.88 4.69 5.35
C THR A 30 -6.51 3.21 5.16
N ALA A 31 -5.56 2.73 5.96
CA ALA A 31 -5.16 1.32 5.97
C ALA A 31 -6.37 0.39 6.11
N GLY A 32 -6.39 -0.67 5.31
CA GLY A 32 -7.49 -1.63 5.27
C GLY A 32 -7.67 -2.27 3.91
N THR A 33 -8.46 -3.34 3.87
CA THR A 33 -8.83 -4.01 2.63
C THR A 33 -10.09 -3.39 2.06
N VAL A 34 -10.07 -3.09 0.76
CA VAL A 34 -11.20 -2.58 -0.01
C VAL A 34 -11.42 -3.42 -1.27
N ASN A 35 -12.61 -3.28 -1.86
CA ASN A 35 -12.92 -3.93 -3.13
C ASN A 35 -12.59 -2.99 -4.29
N VAL A 36 -11.93 -3.51 -5.32
CA VAL A 36 -11.73 -2.80 -6.59
C VAL A 36 -12.92 -3.10 -7.48
N THR A 37 -13.53 -2.06 -8.06
CA THR A 37 -14.64 -2.22 -9.00
C THR A 37 -14.31 -1.55 -10.31
N VAL A 38 -14.37 -2.32 -11.40
CA VAL A 38 -14.26 -1.81 -12.76
C VAL A 38 -15.66 -1.62 -13.32
N THR A 39 -15.95 -0.44 -13.86
CA THR A 39 -17.25 -0.12 -14.47
C THR A 39 -17.06 0.14 -15.94
N THR A 40 -17.86 -0.52 -16.76
CA THR A 40 -17.98 -0.33 -18.20
C THR A 40 -19.42 0.09 -18.53
N PRO A 41 -19.72 0.54 -19.76
CA PRO A 41 -21.11 0.80 -20.16
C PRO A 41 -22.04 -0.41 -19.99
N SER A 42 -21.50 -1.63 -20.04
CA SER A 42 -22.28 -2.87 -19.86
C SER A 42 -22.54 -3.23 -18.39
N GLY A 43 -21.91 -2.54 -17.44
CA GLY A 43 -22.07 -2.78 -16.00
C GLY A 43 -20.77 -2.74 -15.20
N ALA A 44 -20.89 -3.00 -13.90
CA ALA A 44 -19.78 -3.13 -12.95
C ALA A 44 -19.32 -4.58 -12.81
N SER A 45 -18.04 -4.77 -12.48
CA SER A 45 -17.49 -6.08 -12.13
C SER A 45 -18.18 -6.65 -10.89
N THR A 46 -18.27 -7.98 -10.81
CA THR A 46 -18.69 -8.69 -9.60
C THR A 46 -17.61 -8.56 -8.52
N ILE A 47 -18.00 -8.45 -7.26
CA ILE A 47 -17.07 -8.44 -6.13
C ILE A 47 -16.71 -9.88 -5.76
N THR A 48 -15.42 -10.19 -5.81
CA THR A 48 -14.83 -11.46 -5.42
C THR A 48 -13.59 -11.24 -4.55
N ILE A 49 -13.02 -12.32 -4.01
CA ILE A 49 -11.75 -12.23 -3.26
C ILE A 49 -10.59 -11.70 -4.11
N SER A 50 -10.64 -11.91 -5.43
CA SER A 50 -9.61 -11.45 -6.37
C SER A 50 -9.63 -9.93 -6.57
N ASP A 51 -10.72 -9.27 -6.18
CA ASP A 51 -10.88 -7.82 -6.30
C ASP A 51 -10.44 -7.11 -5.01
N HIS A 52 -9.94 -7.82 -4.01
CA HIS A 52 -9.42 -7.22 -2.78
C HIS A 52 -8.10 -6.49 -3.04
N PHE A 53 -8.08 -5.21 -2.69
CA PHE A 53 -6.88 -4.38 -2.63
C PHE A 53 -6.66 -3.95 -1.18
N THR A 54 -5.43 -4.11 -0.68
CA THR A 54 -5.10 -3.73 0.69
C THR A 54 -4.24 -2.48 0.70
N TYR A 55 -4.75 -1.43 1.35
CA TYR A 55 -3.97 -0.27 1.70
C TYR A 55 -3.08 -0.62 2.89
N GLU A 56 -1.77 -0.56 2.68
CA GLU A 56 -0.81 -0.66 3.76
C GLU A 56 -0.86 0.60 4.64
N GLY A 57 -0.86 0.40 5.95
CA GLY A 57 -0.78 1.49 6.90
C GLY A 57 0.64 2.03 7.02
N PRO A 58 0.82 3.21 7.65
CA PRO A 58 2.15 3.70 7.99
C PRO A 58 2.88 2.69 8.91
N PRO A 59 4.23 2.66 8.89
CA PRO A 59 5.00 1.86 9.83
C PRO A 59 4.71 2.28 11.27
N THR A 60 4.56 1.30 12.16
CA THR A 60 4.36 1.55 13.60
C THR A 60 5.43 0.84 14.39
N ILE A 61 6.10 1.53 15.32
CA ILE A 61 7.05 0.92 16.25
C ILE A 61 6.31 0.48 17.51
N ALA A 62 6.45 -0.80 17.87
CA ALA A 62 5.90 -1.36 19.10
C ALA A 62 6.95 -1.44 20.21
N SER A 63 8.19 -1.84 19.87
CA SER A 63 9.29 -1.90 20.85
C SER A 63 10.66 -1.76 20.21
N ILE A 64 11.63 -1.41 21.05
CA ILE A 64 13.05 -1.25 20.69
C ILE A 64 13.88 -2.00 21.71
N THR A 65 14.77 -2.90 21.26
CA THR A 65 15.61 -3.73 22.13
C THR A 65 17.07 -3.74 21.65
N PRO A 66 18.04 -3.43 22.52
CA PRO A 66 17.86 -2.86 23.86
C PRO A 66 17.30 -1.42 23.79
N PRO A 67 16.65 -0.91 24.85
CA PRO A 67 16.09 0.45 24.86
C PRO A 67 17.18 1.54 24.94
N SER A 68 18.43 1.16 25.20
CA SER A 68 19.59 2.05 25.23
C SER A 68 20.85 1.26 24.90
N ALA A 69 21.74 1.84 24.10
CA ALA A 69 23.05 1.28 23.77
C ALA A 69 24.07 2.40 23.58
N LYS A 70 25.37 2.09 23.74
CA LYS A 70 26.47 3.00 23.36
C LYS A 70 26.91 2.79 21.90
N GLY A 71 25.98 2.33 21.05
CA GLY A 71 26.23 1.77 19.73
C GLY A 71 26.04 0.25 19.69
N GLY A 72 25.95 -0.31 18.48
CA GLY A 72 25.66 -1.72 18.25
C GLY A 72 24.27 -1.98 17.67
N PRO A 73 23.91 -3.25 17.44
CA PRO A 73 22.64 -3.61 16.84
C PRO A 73 21.46 -3.27 17.76
N VAL A 74 20.39 -2.76 17.16
CA VAL A 74 19.11 -2.49 17.81
C VAL A 74 18.03 -3.19 17.00
N THR A 75 17.20 -3.97 17.67
CA THR A 75 16.01 -4.58 17.06
C THR A 75 14.82 -3.68 17.29
N ILE A 76 14.19 -3.24 16.19
CA ILE A 76 12.93 -2.49 16.21
C ILE A 76 11.83 -3.46 15.81
N THR A 77 10.85 -3.66 16.68
CA THR A 77 9.69 -4.52 16.43
C THR A 77 8.47 -3.64 16.17
N GLY A 78 7.68 -3.99 15.16
CA GLY A 78 6.55 -3.18 14.73
C GLY A 78 5.73 -3.82 13.62
N GLN A 79 4.98 -2.99 12.91
CA GLN A 79 4.13 -3.39 11.78
C GLN A 79 4.43 -2.53 10.56
N ASN A 80 4.08 -3.03 9.37
CA ASN A 80 4.21 -2.34 8.09
C ASN A 80 5.65 -1.87 7.77
N PHE A 81 6.65 -2.71 8.05
CA PHE A 81 8.06 -2.43 7.74
C PHE A 81 8.51 -2.90 6.35
N THR A 82 7.64 -3.56 5.59
CA THR A 82 7.93 -3.93 4.19
C THR A 82 8.20 -2.69 3.36
N GLY A 83 9.26 -2.71 2.52
CA GLY A 83 9.61 -1.57 1.68
C GLY A 83 10.25 -0.39 2.42
N THR A 84 10.71 -0.58 3.66
CA THR A 84 11.47 0.46 4.39
C THR A 84 12.63 0.99 3.54
N THR A 85 12.62 2.30 3.25
CA THR A 85 13.66 2.97 2.46
C THR A 85 14.69 3.71 3.31
N SER A 86 14.37 4.00 4.57
CA SER A 86 15.27 4.66 5.51
C SER A 86 14.89 4.36 6.96
N VAL A 87 15.90 4.32 7.82
CA VAL A 87 15.77 4.35 9.28
C VAL A 87 16.64 5.51 9.77
N SER A 88 16.18 6.26 10.77
CA SER A 88 16.94 7.37 11.32
C SER A 88 16.80 7.47 12.84
N PHE A 89 17.86 7.90 13.51
CA PHE A 89 17.85 8.24 14.93
C PHE A 89 17.91 9.76 15.05
N ASN A 90 16.82 10.38 15.51
CA ASN A 90 16.70 11.84 15.63
C ASN A 90 17.05 12.58 14.32
N GLY A 91 16.62 12.05 13.18
CA GLY A 91 16.88 12.63 11.86
C GLY A 91 18.23 12.28 11.24
N THR A 92 19.14 11.63 11.97
CA THR A 92 20.40 11.10 11.43
C THR A 92 20.13 9.75 10.75
N PRO A 93 20.25 9.63 9.41
CA PRO A 93 20.03 8.38 8.72
C PRO A 93 21.02 7.30 9.16
N THR A 94 20.56 6.06 9.28
CA THR A 94 21.46 4.90 9.35
C THR A 94 21.83 4.53 7.92
N GLY A 95 23.11 4.66 7.56
CA GLY A 95 23.60 4.24 6.24
C GLY A 95 23.41 2.75 6.01
N ASP A 96 23.35 2.38 4.73
CA ASP A 96 23.35 1.00 4.22
C ASP A 96 24.72 0.32 4.32
#